data_AF-A0A7J8UKV5-F1
#
_entry.id   AF-A0A7J8UKV5-F1
#
_cell.length_a   1.000
_cell.length_b   1.000
_cell.length_c   1.000
_cell.angle_alpha   90.00
_cell.angle_beta   90.00
_cell.angle_gamma   90.00
#
_symmetry.space_group_name_H-M   'P 1'
#
loop_
_entity.id
_entity.type
_entity.pdbx_description
1 polymer ?
#
loop_
_entity_poly.entity_id
_entity_poly.type
_entity_poly.pdbx_seq_one_letter_code
_entity_poly.pdbx_strand_id
1 'polypeptide(L)'
;MTWISTAESFGTRQILAVESVFKAHPHGCLMILSRTLDSAQGHMILKPLLDRGFKVQAVTPDLPFLLKNTPAEAWFNDIKSGEKDPGGIPLAQNLSNLMRLAALYKYGGVYLDTDFIVLKSFKGLKNTIGAQSINSAKNWTRLNNAVLVFDMNHPLLYKFIEEFALTFDGNKWGHNGPYMVSRVVHRVEGRPGYNFTILPPVAFYPVDWIKIVRLFKVPSQQADPKWFEVKLQELNEKSYGLHLWNKQSSKLMVEEGSAMGKLLSEHCVLCNQIYSS
;
A
#
# COMPACT_ATOMS: atom_id res chain seq x y z
N MET A 1 -3.73 5.01 5.00
CA MET A 1 -4.23 3.84 4.23
C MET A 1 -5.58 4.17 3.61
N THR A 2 -6.05 3.41 2.61
CA THR A 2 -7.43 3.52 2.07
C THR A 2 -8.15 2.18 2.10
N TRP A 3 -9.42 2.15 2.51
CA TRP A 3 -10.25 0.94 2.53
C TRP A 3 -11.66 1.23 2.03
N ILE A 4 -12.04 0.63 0.91
CA ILE A 4 -13.35 0.87 0.25
C ILE A 4 -14.28 -0.36 0.34
N SER A 5 -13.76 -1.53 0.72
CA SER A 5 -14.54 -2.74 0.95
C SER A 5 -15.39 -2.66 2.22
N THR A 6 -16.22 -3.67 2.49
CA THR A 6 -17.06 -3.69 3.70
C THR A 6 -16.22 -3.76 4.97
N ALA A 7 -16.79 -3.32 6.10
CA ALA A 7 -16.09 -3.36 7.38
C ALA A 7 -15.77 -4.80 7.81
N GLU A 8 -16.69 -5.73 7.57
CA GLU A 8 -16.57 -7.15 7.92
C GLU A 8 -15.39 -7.82 7.20
N SER A 9 -15.05 -7.35 6.00
CA SER A 9 -13.91 -7.85 5.24
C SER A 9 -12.55 -7.31 5.72
N PHE A 10 -12.53 -6.36 6.66
CA PHE A 10 -11.29 -5.86 7.28
C PHE A 10 -10.82 -6.83 8.37
N GLY A 11 -10.27 -7.96 7.92
CA GLY A 11 -9.92 -9.09 8.79
C GLY A 11 -8.51 -9.05 9.35
N THR A 12 -8.07 -10.19 9.86
CA THR A 12 -6.80 -10.40 10.57
C THR A 12 -5.58 -9.85 9.83
N ARG A 13 -5.53 -9.95 8.49
CA ARG A 13 -4.40 -9.44 7.70
C ARG A 13 -4.32 -7.92 7.64
N GLN A 14 -5.47 -7.28 7.52
CA GLN A 14 -5.55 -5.82 7.53
C GLN A 14 -5.20 -5.30 8.93
N ILE A 15 -5.66 -6.00 9.97
CA ILE A 15 -5.25 -5.71 11.35
C ILE A 15 -3.74 -5.88 11.53
N LEU A 16 -3.13 -6.97 11.02
CA LEU A 16 -1.68 -7.12 11.06
C LEU A 16 -0.95 -5.97 10.36
N ALA A 17 -1.43 -5.51 9.21
CA ALA A 17 -0.84 -4.36 8.53
C ALA A 17 -0.87 -3.12 9.44
N VAL A 18 -1.98 -2.87 10.13
CA VAL A 18 -2.11 -1.78 11.11
C VAL A 18 -1.19 -1.99 12.31
N GLU A 19 -1.14 -3.19 12.89
CA GLU A 19 -0.26 -3.53 14.01
C GLU A 19 1.21 -3.32 13.65
N SER A 20 1.62 -3.73 12.45
CA SER A 20 2.99 -3.56 11.96
C SER A 20 3.41 -2.10 11.87
N VAL A 21 2.47 -1.20 11.50
CA VAL A 21 2.71 0.26 11.54
C VAL A 21 3.04 0.69 12.97
N PHE A 22 2.23 0.31 13.95
CA PHE A 22 2.44 0.70 15.35
C PHE A 22 3.62 0.00 16.00
N LYS A 23 4.01 -1.19 15.54
CA LYS A 23 5.24 -1.87 15.95
C LYS A 23 6.47 -1.05 15.52
N ALA A 24 6.51 -0.59 14.28
CA ALA A 24 7.61 0.19 13.73
C ALA A 24 7.56 1.68 14.12
N HIS A 25 6.37 2.19 14.44
CA HIS A 25 6.09 3.58 14.80
C HIS A 25 5.12 3.67 15.99
N PRO A 26 5.57 3.37 17.23
CA PRO A 26 4.68 3.30 18.41
C PRO A 26 3.94 4.60 18.74
N HIS A 27 4.48 5.74 18.33
CA HIS A 27 3.88 7.06 18.55
C HIS A 27 3.31 7.67 17.26
N GLY A 28 3.27 6.91 16.16
CA GLY A 28 2.70 7.35 14.89
C GLY A 28 1.19 7.52 14.96
N CYS A 29 0.64 8.22 13.98
CA CYS A 29 -0.80 8.33 13.76
C CYS A 29 -1.16 7.62 12.46
N LEU A 30 -2.18 6.77 12.50
CA LEU A 30 -2.70 6.09 11.31
C LEU A 30 -4.10 6.57 10.99
N MET A 31 -4.26 7.17 9.82
CA MET A 31 -5.56 7.46 9.23
C MET A 31 -5.90 6.42 8.17
N ILE A 32 -7.12 5.88 8.23
CA ILE A 32 -7.70 4.97 7.25
C ILE A 32 -8.85 5.70 6.56
N LEU A 33 -8.65 6.10 5.30
CA LEU A 33 -9.70 6.72 4.50
C LEU A 33 -10.71 5.63 4.10
N SER A 34 -11.85 5.60 4.79
CA SER A 34 -12.84 4.54 4.67
C SER A 34 -14.18 4.96 5.24
N ARG A 35 -15.20 4.97 4.37
CA ARG A 35 -16.60 5.17 4.78
C ARG A 35 -17.16 3.99 5.58
N THR A 36 -16.70 2.78 5.28
CA THR A 36 -17.22 1.56 5.93
C THR A 36 -16.63 1.36 7.31
N LEU A 37 -15.36 1.71 7.52
CA LEU A 37 -14.73 1.66 8.84
C LEU A 37 -15.03 2.91 9.71
N ASP A 38 -15.43 4.02 9.10
CA ASP A 38 -15.99 5.18 9.82
C ASP A 38 -17.45 4.90 10.23
N SER A 39 -17.61 3.90 11.08
CA SER A 39 -18.89 3.35 11.54
C SER A 39 -18.74 2.69 12.91
N ALA A 40 -19.85 2.34 13.57
CA ALA A 40 -19.82 1.60 14.83
C ALA A 40 -19.11 0.23 14.68
N GLN A 41 -19.34 -0.48 13.56
CA GLN A 41 -18.66 -1.73 13.26
C GLN A 41 -17.15 -1.54 13.10
N GLY A 42 -16.73 -0.54 12.34
CA GLY A 42 -15.31 -0.22 12.18
C GLY A 42 -14.65 0.22 13.48
N HIS A 43 -15.37 0.96 14.33
CA HIS A 43 -14.91 1.28 15.68
C HIS A 43 -14.66 0.01 16.50
N MET A 44 -15.59 -0.96 16.51
CA MET A 44 -15.39 -2.25 17.20
C MET A 44 -14.16 -3.01 16.67
N ILE A 45 -13.94 -3.01 15.36
CA ILE A 45 -12.77 -3.63 14.72
C ILE A 45 -11.46 -2.98 15.19
N LEU A 46 -11.43 -1.65 15.30
CA LEU A 46 -10.23 -0.88 15.69
C LEU A 46 -10.08 -0.74 17.22
N LYS A 47 -11.11 -1.01 17.99
CA LYS A 47 -11.15 -0.86 19.46
C LYS A 47 -9.98 -1.53 20.17
N PRO A 48 -9.56 -2.77 19.84
CA PRO A 48 -8.42 -3.40 20.50
C PRO A 48 -7.11 -2.60 20.41
N LEU A 49 -6.91 -1.84 19.32
CA LEU A 49 -5.75 -0.95 19.15
C LEU A 49 -5.92 0.34 19.95
N LEU A 50 -7.13 0.91 19.93
CA LEU A 50 -7.48 2.13 20.66
C LEU A 50 -7.36 1.94 22.18
N ASP A 51 -7.82 0.80 22.70
CA ASP A 51 -7.73 0.44 24.11
C ASP A 51 -6.27 0.33 24.60
N ARG A 52 -5.33 0.10 23.68
CA ARG A 52 -3.88 0.10 23.94
C ARG A 52 -3.21 1.46 23.75
N GLY A 53 -3.99 2.51 23.48
CA GLY A 53 -3.51 3.87 23.32
C GLY A 53 -2.92 4.19 21.94
N PHE A 54 -3.07 3.31 20.94
CA PHE A 54 -2.62 3.61 19.58
C PHE A 54 -3.52 4.62 18.89
N LYS A 55 -2.91 5.53 18.12
CA LYS A 55 -3.61 6.60 17.40
C LYS A 55 -4.03 6.10 16.02
N VAL A 56 -5.14 5.37 15.95
CA VAL A 56 -5.75 4.93 14.69
C VAL A 56 -7.14 5.56 14.53
N GLN A 57 -7.47 6.04 13.34
CA GLN A 57 -8.79 6.56 13.05
C GLN A 57 -9.21 6.23 11.62
N ALA A 58 -10.42 5.71 11.46
CA ALA A 58 -11.09 5.64 10.18
C ALA A 58 -11.91 6.90 9.94
N VAL A 59 -11.87 7.44 8.73
CA VAL A 59 -12.58 8.67 8.35
C VAL A 59 -13.19 8.51 6.97
N THR A 60 -14.47 8.88 6.82
CA THR A 60 -15.12 9.01 5.52
C THR A 60 -14.48 10.16 4.74
N PRO A 61 -13.85 9.91 3.58
CA PRO A 61 -13.19 10.96 2.82
C PRO A 61 -14.23 11.87 2.15
N ASP A 62 -14.10 13.19 2.36
CA ASP A 62 -14.76 14.18 1.52
C ASP A 62 -13.97 14.29 0.19
N LEU A 63 -14.42 13.55 -0.82
CA LEU A 63 -13.75 13.49 -2.13
C LEU A 63 -13.74 14.84 -2.85
N PRO A 64 -14.85 15.62 -2.94
CA PRO A 64 -14.79 16.98 -3.44
C PRO A 64 -13.70 17.84 -2.78
N PHE A 65 -13.63 17.84 -1.44
CA PHE A 65 -12.59 18.58 -0.73
C PHE A 65 -11.18 18.05 -1.00
N LEU A 66 -11.01 16.72 -1.02
CA LEU A 66 -9.75 16.04 -1.25
C LEU A 66 -9.22 16.22 -2.67
N LEU A 67 -10.08 16.43 -3.66
CA LEU A 67 -9.69 16.59 -5.06
C LEU A 67 -9.68 18.06 -5.50
N LYS A 68 -10.25 18.97 -4.71
CA LYS A 68 -10.29 20.41 -5.00
C LYS A 68 -8.91 20.97 -5.32
N ASN A 69 -8.83 21.79 -6.36
CA ASN A 69 -7.60 22.42 -6.88
C ASN A 69 -6.56 21.40 -7.34
N THR A 70 -7.01 20.25 -7.83
CA THR A 70 -6.15 19.26 -8.50
C THR A 70 -6.74 18.90 -9.85
N PRO A 71 -5.93 18.39 -10.81
CA PRO A 71 -6.44 17.95 -12.11
C PRO A 71 -7.53 16.87 -12.03
N ALA A 72 -7.59 16.14 -10.92
CA ALA A 72 -8.59 15.09 -10.72
C ALA A 72 -9.98 15.60 -10.32
N GLU A 73 -10.14 16.90 -10.04
CA GLU A 73 -11.45 17.50 -9.77
C GLU A 73 -12.39 17.35 -10.98
N ALA A 74 -11.91 17.68 -12.18
CA ALA A 74 -12.66 17.50 -13.42
C ALA A 74 -12.97 16.02 -13.67
N TRP A 75 -11.95 15.15 -13.59
CA TRP A 75 -12.15 13.70 -13.75
C TRP A 75 -13.24 13.14 -12.81
N PHE A 76 -13.27 13.60 -11.56
CA PHE A 76 -14.25 13.13 -10.59
C PHE A 76 -15.66 13.61 -10.92
N ASN A 77 -15.81 14.85 -11.41
CA ASN A 77 -17.08 15.36 -11.89
C ASN A 77 -17.59 14.56 -13.08
N ASP A 78 -16.73 14.27 -14.08
CA ASP A 78 -17.11 13.49 -15.26
C ASP A 78 -17.55 12.07 -14.90
N ILE A 79 -16.89 11.43 -13.93
CA ILE A 79 -17.28 10.11 -13.41
C ILE A 79 -18.64 10.18 -12.70
N LYS A 80 -18.92 11.25 -11.95
CA LYS A 80 -20.19 11.42 -11.23
C LYS A 80 -21.35 11.77 -12.16
N SER A 81 -21.12 12.56 -13.21
CA SER A 81 -22.15 12.90 -14.20
C SER A 81 -22.41 11.77 -15.19
N GLY A 82 -21.51 10.79 -15.28
CA GLY A 82 -21.59 9.69 -16.24
C GLY A 82 -21.01 10.05 -17.61
N GLU A 83 -20.39 11.21 -17.76
CA GLU A 83 -19.67 11.62 -18.98
C GLU A 83 -18.43 10.77 -19.24
N LYS A 84 -17.83 10.23 -18.17
CA LYS A 84 -16.65 9.36 -18.26
C LYS A 84 -16.99 7.93 -17.88
N ASP A 85 -16.67 7.01 -18.79
CA ASP A 85 -16.80 5.57 -18.54
C ASP A 85 -15.85 5.12 -17.42
N PRO A 86 -16.36 4.53 -16.31
CA PRO A 86 -15.51 3.99 -15.25
C PRO A 86 -14.72 2.74 -15.67
N GLY A 87 -15.11 2.09 -16.77
CA GLY A 87 -14.50 0.88 -17.32
C GLY A 87 -14.82 -0.40 -16.53
N GLY A 88 -14.23 -1.52 -16.98
CA GLY A 88 -14.48 -2.86 -16.43
C GLY A 88 -13.71 -3.20 -15.15
N ILE A 89 -12.65 -2.46 -14.81
CA ILE A 89 -11.96 -2.62 -13.53
C ILE A 89 -12.77 -1.90 -12.45
N PRO A 90 -13.00 -2.51 -11.26
CA PRO A 90 -13.82 -1.89 -10.22
C PRO A 90 -13.42 -0.45 -9.91
N LEU A 91 -14.38 0.48 -10.00
CA LEU A 91 -14.16 1.90 -9.74
C LEU A 91 -13.52 2.14 -8.37
N ALA A 92 -13.87 1.35 -7.35
CA ALA A 92 -13.25 1.39 -6.03
C ALA A 92 -11.72 1.23 -6.08
N GLN A 93 -11.20 0.33 -6.93
CA GLN A 93 -9.76 0.13 -7.08
C GLN A 93 -9.08 1.37 -7.70
N ASN A 94 -9.71 1.97 -8.70
CA ASN A 94 -9.21 3.19 -9.34
C ASN A 94 -9.33 4.40 -8.40
N LEU A 95 -10.41 4.50 -7.64
CA LEU A 95 -10.61 5.54 -6.64
C LEU A 95 -9.57 5.45 -5.51
N SER A 96 -9.21 4.25 -5.04
CA SER A 96 -8.11 4.07 -4.09
C SER A 96 -6.76 4.53 -4.67
N ASN A 97 -6.51 4.30 -5.96
CA ASN A 97 -5.30 4.81 -6.64
C ASN A 97 -5.27 6.33 -6.70
N LEU A 98 -6.41 7.00 -6.84
CA LEU A 98 -6.47 8.45 -6.83
C LEU A 98 -6.38 9.02 -5.41
N MET A 99 -7.17 8.49 -4.47
CA MET A 99 -7.23 8.96 -3.09
C MET A 99 -5.87 8.93 -2.40
N ARG A 100 -5.06 7.89 -2.63
CA ARG A 100 -3.72 7.80 -2.05
C ARG A 100 -2.81 8.94 -2.51
N LEU A 101 -2.91 9.34 -3.78
CA LEU A 101 -2.11 10.41 -4.35
C LEU A 101 -2.60 11.77 -3.85
N ALA A 102 -3.91 11.98 -3.85
CA ALA A 102 -4.53 13.24 -3.43
C ALA A 102 -4.33 13.51 -1.93
N ALA A 103 -4.50 12.48 -1.09
CA ALA A 103 -4.25 12.59 0.34
C ALA A 103 -2.77 12.90 0.63
N LEU A 104 -1.86 12.19 -0.03
CA LEU A 104 -0.43 12.43 0.15
C LEU A 104 -0.01 13.81 -0.39
N TYR A 105 -0.64 14.28 -1.47
CA TYR A 105 -0.40 15.63 -1.99
C TYR A 105 -0.86 16.71 -1.00
N LYS A 106 -2.06 16.57 -0.43
CA LYS A 106 -2.61 17.58 0.49
C LYS A 106 -2.02 17.56 1.90
N TYR A 107 -1.54 16.42 2.38
CA TYR A 107 -1.14 16.26 3.79
C TYR A 107 0.31 15.80 3.97
N GLY A 108 0.97 15.32 2.91
CA GLY A 108 2.28 14.69 3.02
C GLY A 108 2.27 13.43 3.90
N GLY A 109 3.46 12.97 4.28
CA GLY A 109 3.65 11.82 5.16
C GLY A 109 3.86 10.51 4.40
N VAL A 110 3.15 9.46 4.82
CA VAL A 110 3.32 8.10 4.29
C VAL A 110 1.95 7.55 3.90
N TYR A 111 1.86 7.10 2.65
CA TYR A 111 0.78 6.22 2.21
C TYR A 111 1.23 4.76 2.26
N LEU A 112 0.32 3.88 2.70
CA LEU A 112 0.45 2.43 2.71
C LEU A 112 -0.86 1.82 2.21
N ASP A 113 -0.77 0.75 1.40
CA ASP A 113 -1.89 -0.16 1.16
C ASP A 113 -2.21 -0.96 2.43
N THR A 114 -3.45 -1.42 2.57
CA THR A 114 -3.95 -2.14 3.75
C THR A 114 -3.47 -3.60 3.82
N ASP A 115 -2.59 -3.99 2.91
CA ASP A 115 -1.91 -5.28 2.84
C ASP A 115 -0.39 -5.10 2.75
N PHE A 116 0.10 -3.96 3.25
CA PHE A 116 1.51 -3.66 3.38
C PHE A 116 1.95 -3.86 4.84
N ILE A 117 2.85 -4.81 5.08
CA ILE A 117 3.43 -5.07 6.40
C ILE A 117 4.68 -4.23 6.56
N VAL A 118 4.70 -3.39 7.60
CA VAL A 118 5.86 -2.56 7.96
C VAL A 118 6.79 -3.36 8.85
N LEU A 119 8.02 -3.56 8.39
CA LEU A 119 9.05 -4.34 9.08
C LEU A 119 10.05 -3.44 9.79
N LYS A 120 10.28 -2.21 9.29
CA LYS A 120 11.20 -1.24 9.89
C LYS A 120 10.64 0.16 9.83
N SER A 121 11.14 1.00 10.74
CA SER A 121 10.78 2.41 10.79
C SER A 121 11.13 3.11 9.47
N PHE A 122 10.21 3.91 8.94
CA PHE A 122 10.44 4.77 7.78
C PHE A 122 11.12 6.09 8.14
N LYS A 123 11.56 6.26 9.40
CA LYS A 123 12.28 7.46 9.83
C LYS A 123 13.52 7.66 8.96
N GLY A 124 13.65 8.86 8.40
CA GLY A 124 14.76 9.23 7.51
C GLY A 124 14.44 9.04 6.02
N LEU A 125 13.37 8.34 5.66
CA LEU A 125 12.88 8.33 4.28
C LEU A 125 12.20 9.66 3.95
N LYS A 126 12.44 10.16 2.73
CA LYS A 126 11.87 11.41 2.23
C LYS A 126 11.68 11.32 0.73
N ASN A 127 10.53 11.77 0.22
CA ASN A 127 10.17 11.78 -1.21
C ASN A 127 10.59 10.49 -1.91
N THR A 128 10.14 9.35 -1.38
CA THR A 128 10.59 8.01 -1.72
C THR A 128 9.48 7.20 -2.36
N ILE A 129 9.82 6.49 -3.43
CA ILE A 129 8.98 5.49 -4.11
C ILE A 129 9.77 4.19 -4.31
N GLY A 130 9.09 3.06 -4.27
CA GLY A 130 9.73 1.75 -4.46
C GLY A 130 9.68 1.23 -5.89
N ALA A 131 10.79 0.67 -6.35
CA ALA A 131 10.82 -0.17 -7.54
C ALA A 131 10.19 -1.53 -7.24
N GLN A 132 9.11 -1.89 -7.92
CA GLN A 132 8.52 -3.23 -7.87
C GLN A 132 9.39 -4.27 -8.59
N SER A 133 10.03 -3.89 -9.69
CA SER A 133 10.87 -4.79 -10.48
C SER A 133 12.04 -4.06 -11.13
N ILE A 134 13.10 -4.82 -11.43
CA ILE A 134 14.32 -4.36 -12.09
C ILE A 134 14.66 -5.27 -13.28
N ASN A 135 15.48 -4.78 -14.22
CA ASN A 135 16.06 -5.58 -15.30
C ASN A 135 17.45 -6.14 -14.91
N SER A 136 18.08 -6.89 -15.82
CA SER A 136 19.41 -7.48 -15.62
C SER A 136 20.51 -6.44 -15.37
N ALA A 137 20.34 -5.21 -15.86
CA ALA A 137 21.25 -4.09 -15.62
C ALA A 137 20.99 -3.37 -14.28
N LYS A 138 20.11 -3.92 -13.43
CA LYS A 138 19.68 -3.35 -12.15
C LYS A 138 18.92 -2.02 -12.25
N ASN A 139 18.48 -1.63 -13.44
CA ASN A 139 17.58 -0.49 -13.62
C ASN A 139 16.15 -0.91 -13.29
N TRP A 140 15.40 -0.04 -12.64
CA TRP A 140 14.00 -0.28 -12.34
C TRP A 140 13.19 -0.35 -13.65
N THR A 141 12.21 -1.25 -13.69
CA THR A 141 11.30 -1.43 -14.83
C THR A 141 9.84 -1.13 -14.48
N ARG A 142 9.49 -1.22 -13.20
CA ARG A 142 8.17 -0.88 -12.68
C ARG A 142 8.35 -0.24 -11.32
N LEU A 143 7.75 0.92 -11.12
CA LEU A 143 7.49 1.47 -9.78
C LEU A 143 6.07 1.10 -9.35
N ASN A 144 5.82 1.17 -8.06
CA ASN A 144 4.52 0.87 -7.49
C ASN A 144 4.15 1.91 -6.43
N ASN A 145 2.84 2.12 -6.26
CA ASN A 145 2.25 3.13 -5.41
C ASN A 145 1.54 2.54 -4.18
N ALA A 146 1.85 1.29 -3.81
CA ALA A 146 1.38 0.65 -2.57
C ALA A 146 2.06 1.21 -1.32
N VAL A 147 3.24 1.81 -1.48
CA VAL A 147 3.89 2.64 -0.46
C VAL A 147 4.46 3.89 -1.13
N LEU A 148 4.21 5.04 -0.53
CA LEU A 148 4.72 6.34 -1.00
C LEU A 148 5.06 7.18 0.23
N VAL A 149 6.26 7.76 0.28
CA VAL A 149 6.69 8.66 1.36
C VAL A 149 6.98 10.02 0.74
N PHE A 150 6.18 11.04 0.98
CA PHE A 150 6.36 12.33 0.30
C PHE A 150 6.00 13.50 1.19
N ASP A 151 6.69 14.61 0.98
CA ASP A 151 6.32 15.90 1.54
C ASP A 151 4.98 16.36 0.96
N MET A 152 4.26 17.17 1.74
CA MET A 152 3.07 17.86 1.29
C MET A 152 3.38 18.73 0.05
N ASN A 153 2.44 18.79 -0.90
CA ASN A 153 2.52 19.54 -2.15
C ASN A 153 3.69 19.14 -3.08
N HIS A 154 4.26 17.94 -2.91
CA HIS A 154 5.39 17.53 -3.74
C HIS A 154 5.01 17.50 -5.26
N PRO A 155 5.77 18.17 -6.16
CA PRO A 155 5.40 18.29 -7.58
C PRO A 155 5.18 16.96 -8.30
N LEU A 156 5.92 15.92 -7.90
CA LEU A 156 5.76 14.59 -8.46
C LEU A 156 4.35 14.01 -8.20
N LEU A 157 3.78 14.25 -7.01
CA LEU A 157 2.42 13.79 -6.68
C LEU A 157 1.38 14.51 -7.53
N TYR A 158 1.55 15.81 -7.75
CA TYR A 158 0.69 16.56 -8.66
C TYR A 158 0.74 15.97 -10.08
N LYS A 159 1.93 15.61 -10.58
CA LYS A 159 2.08 14.95 -11.87
C LYS A 159 1.47 13.55 -11.93
N PHE A 160 1.45 12.80 -10.82
CA PHE A 160 0.71 11.54 -10.75
C PHE A 160 -0.80 11.75 -10.84
N ILE A 161 -1.34 12.74 -10.13
CA ILE A 161 -2.78 13.08 -10.17
C ILE A 161 -3.18 13.58 -11.57
N GLU A 162 -2.34 14.41 -12.18
CA GLU A 162 -2.50 14.91 -13.56
C GLU A 162 -2.54 13.75 -14.57
N GLU A 163 -1.55 12.85 -14.54
CA GLU A 163 -1.51 11.69 -15.44
C GLU A 163 -2.71 10.76 -15.21
N PHE A 164 -3.12 10.54 -13.96
CA PHE A 164 -4.32 9.76 -13.65
C PHE A 164 -5.55 10.35 -14.32
N ALA A 165 -5.80 11.65 -14.15
CA ALA A 165 -7.00 12.32 -14.66
C ALA A 165 -7.03 12.34 -16.20
N LEU A 166 -5.91 12.69 -16.83
CA LEU A 166 -5.78 12.87 -18.28
C LEU A 166 -5.80 11.55 -19.03
N THR A 167 -5.15 10.52 -18.48
CA THR A 167 -4.93 9.25 -19.19
C THR A 167 -5.76 8.11 -18.62
N PHE A 168 -6.74 8.40 -17.75
CA PHE A 168 -7.57 7.40 -17.10
C PHE A 168 -8.09 6.36 -18.09
N ASP A 169 -7.80 5.10 -17.81
CA ASP A 169 -8.34 3.97 -18.56
C ASP A 169 -8.83 2.92 -17.56
N GLY A 170 -10.14 2.91 -17.34
CA GLY A 170 -10.81 2.00 -16.43
C GLY A 170 -10.81 0.54 -16.91
N ASN A 171 -10.38 0.25 -18.13
CA ASN A 171 -10.37 -1.09 -18.71
C ASN A 171 -9.01 -1.79 -18.60
N LYS A 172 -7.94 -1.06 -18.26
CA LYS A 172 -6.58 -1.59 -18.20
C LYS A 172 -6.08 -1.75 -16.77
N TRP A 173 -5.90 -3.00 -16.34
CA TRP A 173 -5.37 -3.30 -15.01
C TRP A 173 -3.97 -2.69 -14.80
N GLY A 174 -3.78 -2.02 -13.67
CA GLY A 174 -2.52 -1.37 -13.28
C GLY A 174 -2.24 -0.06 -14.02
N HIS A 175 -2.97 0.28 -15.08
CA HIS A 175 -2.76 1.47 -15.89
C HIS A 175 -2.80 2.76 -15.06
N ASN A 176 -3.78 2.88 -14.16
CA ASN A 176 -3.99 4.04 -13.29
C ASN A 176 -3.21 3.97 -11.96
N GLY A 177 -2.36 2.96 -11.77
CA GLY A 177 -1.59 2.74 -10.54
C GLY A 177 -0.10 2.56 -10.84
N PRO A 178 0.47 1.36 -10.67
CA PRO A 178 1.90 1.12 -10.91
C PRO A 178 2.42 1.57 -12.29
N TYR A 179 1.62 1.42 -13.34
CA TYR A 179 2.03 1.83 -14.69
C TYR A 179 2.03 3.35 -14.84
N MET A 180 1.03 4.05 -14.29
CA MET A 180 0.96 5.51 -14.26
C MET A 180 2.16 6.11 -13.55
N VAL A 181 2.48 5.68 -12.32
CA VAL A 181 3.61 6.26 -11.58
C VAL A 181 4.94 6.00 -12.28
N SER A 182 5.09 4.85 -12.94
CA SER A 182 6.28 4.55 -13.74
C SER A 182 6.43 5.48 -14.93
N ARG A 183 5.35 5.72 -15.70
CA ARG A 183 5.37 6.61 -16.87
C ARG A 183 5.75 8.03 -16.46
N VAL A 184 5.15 8.53 -15.38
CA VAL A 184 5.44 9.88 -14.88
C VAL A 184 6.89 9.98 -14.43
N VAL A 185 7.38 9.02 -13.63
CA VAL A 185 8.78 9.05 -13.16
C VAL A 185 9.77 8.98 -14.32
N HIS A 186 9.57 8.09 -15.32
CA HIS A 186 10.42 8.06 -16.53
C HIS A 186 10.51 9.42 -17.23
N ARG A 187 9.42 10.21 -17.25
CA ARG A 187 9.42 11.51 -17.90
C ARG A 187 10.15 12.60 -17.11
N VAL A 188 10.22 12.49 -15.78
CA VAL A 188 10.73 13.57 -14.92
C VAL A 188 12.04 13.23 -14.21
N GLU A 189 12.49 11.97 -14.24
CA GLU A 189 13.78 11.56 -13.71
C GLU A 189 14.92 12.38 -14.36
N GLY A 190 15.82 12.88 -13.52
CA GLY A 190 16.91 13.76 -13.94
C GLY A 190 16.51 15.20 -14.27
N ARG A 191 15.22 15.57 -14.22
CA ARG A 191 14.77 16.94 -14.45
C ARG A 191 14.84 17.77 -13.16
N PRO A 192 15.24 19.06 -13.23
CA PRO A 192 15.20 19.95 -12.08
C PRO A 192 13.77 20.13 -11.55
N GLY A 193 13.64 20.32 -10.23
CA GLY A 193 12.35 20.55 -9.58
C GLY A 193 11.62 19.29 -9.08
N TYR A 194 12.14 18.09 -9.36
CA TYR A 194 11.59 16.83 -8.87
C TYR A 194 12.64 16.09 -8.03
N ASN A 195 12.66 16.32 -6.71
CA ASN A 195 13.58 15.62 -5.81
C ASN A 195 12.92 14.38 -5.21
N PHE A 196 13.32 13.19 -5.65
CA PHE A 196 12.81 11.94 -5.11
C PHE A 196 13.87 10.84 -5.15
N THR A 197 13.70 9.83 -4.31
CA THR A 197 14.54 8.63 -4.24
C THR A 197 13.74 7.41 -4.69
N ILE A 198 14.31 6.61 -5.58
CA ILE A 198 13.79 5.29 -5.93
C ILE A 198 14.54 4.25 -5.10
N LEU A 199 13.83 3.54 -4.22
CA LEU A 199 14.40 2.41 -3.48
C LEU A 199 14.30 1.10 -4.29
N PRO A 200 15.30 0.21 -4.16
CA PRO A 200 15.30 -1.08 -4.87
C PRO A 200 14.17 -1.99 -4.38
N PRO A 201 13.81 -3.05 -5.15
CA PRO A 201 12.73 -3.96 -4.76
C PRO A 201 12.87 -4.55 -3.36
N VAL A 202 14.09 -4.89 -2.92
CA VAL A 202 14.32 -5.44 -1.57
C VAL A 202 13.83 -4.51 -0.45
N ALA A 203 13.67 -3.20 -0.69
CA ALA A 203 13.20 -2.27 0.33
C ALA A 203 11.71 -2.43 0.68
N PHE A 204 10.85 -2.64 -0.33
CA PHE A 204 9.38 -2.62 -0.15
C PHE A 204 8.64 -3.77 -0.86
N TYR A 205 9.28 -4.37 -1.85
CA TYR A 205 8.76 -5.46 -2.69
C TYR A 205 9.75 -6.64 -2.74
N PRO A 206 10.25 -7.15 -1.59
CA PRO A 206 11.28 -8.20 -1.56
C PRO A 206 10.80 -9.54 -2.15
N VAL A 207 9.48 -9.73 -2.26
CA VAL A 207 8.82 -10.87 -2.88
C VAL A 207 7.81 -10.38 -3.91
N ASP A 208 7.98 -10.84 -5.15
CA ASP A 208 7.08 -10.50 -6.24
C ASP A 208 5.74 -11.25 -6.13
N TRP A 209 4.71 -10.70 -6.78
CA TRP A 209 3.35 -11.23 -6.72
C TRP A 209 3.19 -12.66 -7.24
N ILE A 210 4.08 -13.16 -8.11
CA ILE A 210 4.08 -14.55 -8.59
C ILE A 210 4.60 -15.48 -7.48
N LYS A 211 5.61 -15.04 -6.73
CA LYS A 211 6.25 -15.83 -5.66
C LYS A 211 5.62 -15.64 -4.29
N ILE A 212 4.66 -14.72 -4.13
CA ILE A 212 4.07 -14.41 -2.82
C ILE A 212 3.48 -15.62 -2.11
N VAL A 213 2.91 -16.57 -2.87
CA VAL A 213 2.36 -17.83 -2.33
C VAL A 213 3.37 -18.62 -1.51
N ARG A 214 4.68 -18.50 -1.82
CA ARG A 214 5.74 -19.20 -1.09
C ARG A 214 5.89 -18.74 0.36
N LEU A 215 5.46 -17.52 0.68
CA LEU A 215 5.54 -17.03 2.07
C LEU A 215 4.46 -17.64 2.96
N PHE A 216 3.37 -18.14 2.38
CA PHE A 216 2.22 -18.68 3.10
C PHE A 216 2.34 -20.18 3.40
N LYS A 217 3.29 -20.86 2.76
CA LYS A 217 3.51 -22.30 2.89
C LYS A 217 4.73 -22.62 3.74
N VAL A 218 4.69 -23.73 4.47
CA VAL A 218 5.87 -24.28 5.15
C VAL A 218 6.87 -24.74 4.09
N PRO A 219 8.17 -24.48 4.27
CA PRO A 219 9.19 -25.10 3.43
C PRO A 219 9.12 -26.63 3.58
N SER A 220 8.60 -27.33 2.57
CA SER A 220 8.76 -28.78 2.47
C SER A 220 10.16 -29.12 1.95
N GLN A 221 10.60 -30.38 2.03
CA GLN A 221 11.86 -30.81 1.39
C GLN A 221 11.90 -30.50 -0.13
N GLN A 222 10.74 -30.24 -0.76
CA GLN A 222 10.61 -29.85 -2.16
C GLN A 222 10.59 -28.33 -2.38
N ALA A 223 10.36 -27.53 -1.34
CA ALA A 223 10.49 -26.08 -1.39
C ALA A 223 11.94 -25.71 -1.10
N ASP A 224 12.55 -24.87 -1.93
CA ASP A 224 13.95 -24.43 -1.83
C ASP A 224 14.24 -23.80 -0.44
N PRO A 225 14.86 -24.54 0.52
CA PRO A 225 15.07 -24.05 1.88
C PRO A 225 16.02 -22.85 1.90
N LYS A 226 16.96 -22.82 0.95
CA LYS A 226 17.90 -21.72 0.76
C LYS A 226 17.17 -20.44 0.32
N TRP A 227 16.18 -20.56 -0.56
CA TRP A 227 15.34 -19.40 -0.92
C TRP A 227 14.63 -18.83 0.31
N PHE A 228 14.11 -19.70 1.19
CA PHE A 228 13.42 -19.29 2.40
C PHE A 228 14.35 -18.56 3.37
N GLU A 229 15.53 -19.11 3.67
CA GLU A 229 16.53 -18.49 4.54
C GLU A 229 16.97 -17.12 4.02
N VAL A 230 17.33 -17.04 2.73
CA VAL A 230 17.72 -15.78 2.09
C VAL A 230 16.60 -14.75 2.19
N LYS A 231 15.34 -15.16 1.99
CA LYS A 231 14.21 -14.23 2.04
C LYS A 231 13.89 -13.75 3.45
N LEU A 232 13.95 -14.62 4.45
CA LEU A 232 13.82 -14.20 5.85
C LEU A 232 14.93 -13.22 6.22
N GLN A 233 16.17 -13.47 5.79
CA GLN A 233 17.27 -12.55 6.03
C GLN A 233 17.03 -11.19 5.35
N GLU A 234 16.60 -11.16 4.09
CA GLU A 234 16.27 -9.91 3.39
C GLU A 234 15.13 -9.14 4.08
N LEU A 235 14.09 -9.83 4.54
CA LEU A 235 12.97 -9.25 5.27
C LEU A 235 13.45 -8.60 6.58
N ASN A 236 14.29 -9.30 7.34
CA ASN A 236 14.77 -8.85 8.65
C ASN A 236 15.86 -7.77 8.55
N GLU A 237 16.75 -7.85 7.56
CA GLU A 237 17.93 -7.00 7.50
C GLU A 237 17.80 -5.83 6.53
N LYS A 238 17.08 -6.00 5.41
CA LYS A 238 17.14 -5.05 4.28
C LYS A 238 15.80 -4.40 3.94
N SER A 239 14.69 -5.01 4.35
CA SER A 239 13.35 -4.56 3.98
C SER A 239 12.80 -3.57 4.98
N TYR A 240 12.22 -2.47 4.47
CA TYR A 240 11.34 -1.59 5.24
C TYR A 240 9.93 -2.18 5.37
N GLY A 241 9.50 -2.95 4.37
CA GLY A 241 8.22 -3.63 4.42
C GLY A 241 8.01 -4.67 3.33
N LEU A 242 6.85 -5.30 3.40
CA LEU A 242 6.41 -6.38 2.52
C LEU A 242 4.98 -6.10 2.04
N HIS A 243 4.81 -5.92 0.74
CA HIS A 243 3.49 -5.88 0.10
C HIS A 243 2.95 -7.30 -0.14
N LEU A 244 1.75 -7.60 0.36
CA LEU A 244 1.16 -8.94 0.30
C LEU A 244 0.41 -9.23 -0.99
N TRP A 245 0.17 -8.24 -1.86
CA TRP A 245 -0.53 -8.44 -3.14
C TRP A 245 -1.90 -9.12 -2.96
N ASN A 246 -2.81 -8.54 -2.18
CA ASN A 246 -4.07 -9.16 -1.76
C ASN A 246 -4.89 -9.79 -2.90
N LYS A 247 -4.84 -9.24 -4.12
CA LYS A 247 -5.45 -9.87 -5.30
C LYS A 247 -5.00 -11.33 -5.50
N GLN A 248 -3.75 -11.65 -5.17
CA GLN A 248 -3.17 -12.99 -5.24
C GLN A 248 -3.18 -13.73 -3.92
N SER A 249 -2.94 -13.04 -2.80
CA SER A 249 -2.73 -13.71 -1.52
C SER A 249 -3.99 -13.86 -0.68
N SER A 250 -5.05 -13.05 -0.89
CA SER A 250 -6.25 -12.97 -0.02
C SER A 250 -6.88 -14.33 0.33
N LYS A 251 -6.86 -15.30 -0.59
CA LYS A 251 -7.45 -16.64 -0.40
C LYS A 251 -6.49 -17.69 0.14
N LEU A 252 -5.21 -17.37 0.28
CA LEU A 252 -4.22 -18.31 0.82
C LEU A 252 -4.47 -18.50 2.32
N MET A 253 -4.18 -19.68 2.86
CA MET A 253 -4.12 -19.88 4.31
C MET A 253 -2.68 -19.71 4.77
N VAL A 254 -2.47 -19.16 5.96
CA VAL A 254 -1.13 -19.08 6.54
C VAL A 254 -0.86 -20.39 7.24
N GLU A 255 0.07 -21.19 6.72
CA GLU A 255 0.49 -22.43 7.38
C GLU A 255 1.38 -22.11 8.59
N GLU A 256 1.19 -22.82 9.70
CA GLU A 256 2.03 -22.70 10.88
C GLU A 256 3.48 -23.09 10.56
N GLY A 257 4.44 -22.23 10.91
CA GLY A 257 5.85 -22.39 10.54
C GLY A 257 6.27 -21.77 9.20
N SER A 258 5.31 -21.28 8.39
CA SER A 258 5.60 -20.49 7.18
C SER A 258 6.27 -19.14 7.51
N ALA A 259 6.84 -18.48 6.50
CA ALA A 259 7.44 -17.15 6.68
C ALA A 259 6.39 -16.13 7.15
N MET A 260 5.18 -16.18 6.58
CA MET A 260 4.07 -15.33 7.03
C MET A 260 3.67 -15.66 8.47
N GLY A 261 3.64 -16.94 8.85
CA GLY A 261 3.37 -17.34 10.23
C GLY A 261 4.38 -16.75 11.21
N LYS A 262 5.68 -16.80 10.87
CA LYS A 262 6.73 -16.15 11.66
C LYS A 262 6.57 -14.63 11.72
N LEU A 263 6.36 -13.98 10.58
CA LEU A 263 6.14 -12.53 10.52
C LEU A 263 4.94 -12.09 11.39
N LEU A 264 3.82 -12.82 11.32
CA LEU A 264 2.65 -12.59 12.18
C LEU A 264 3.02 -12.67 13.66
N SER A 265 3.79 -13.68 14.08
CA SER A 265 4.21 -13.82 15.47
C SER A 265 5.18 -12.74 15.97
N GLU A 266 6.05 -12.24 15.10
CA GLU A 266 7.07 -11.25 15.48
C GLU A 266 6.54 -9.81 15.46
N HIS A 267 5.55 -9.53 14.61
CA HIS A 267 5.03 -8.18 14.35
C HIS A 267 3.62 -7.95 14.91
N CYS A 268 3.00 -8.96 15.54
CA CYS A 268 1.74 -8.74 16.26
C CYS A 268 1.95 -7.83 17.47
N VAL A 269 0.94 -7.01 17.73
CA VAL A 269 0.86 -6.16 18.92
C VAL A 269 -0.24 -6.67 19.84
N LEU A 270 -1.36 -7.10 19.27
CA LEU A 270 -2.54 -7.67 19.93
C LEU A 270 -2.35 -9.16 20.24
N CYS A 271 -1.63 -9.90 19.38
CA CYS A 271 -1.18 -11.30 19.48
C CYS A 271 -2.22 -12.39 19.86
N ASN A 272 -3.47 -12.05 20.10
CA ASN A 272 -4.52 -13.04 20.31
C ASN A 272 -4.99 -13.57 18.94
N GLN A 273 -4.79 -14.87 18.71
CA GLN A 273 -5.27 -15.64 17.55
C GLN A 273 -4.56 -15.40 16.20
N ILE A 274 -3.26 -15.69 16.14
CA ILE A 274 -2.47 -15.67 14.89
C ILE A 274 -2.94 -16.73 13.85
N TYR A 275 -3.54 -17.83 14.31
CA TYR A 275 -3.92 -18.98 13.47
C TYR A 275 -5.43 -19.18 13.30
N SER A 276 -6.25 -18.24 13.78
CA SER A 276 -7.70 -18.30 13.57
C SER A 276 -8.04 -17.64 12.24
N SER A 277 -8.14 -18.45 11.19
CA SER A 277 -8.76 -18.10 9.91
C SER A 277 -9.49 -19.33 9.39
#